data_AF-A0A4Y7LZP9-F1
#
_entry.id   AF-A0A4Y7LZP9-F1
#
_cell.length_a   1.000
_cell.length_b   1.000
_cell.length_c   1.000
_cell.angle_alpha   90.00
_cell.angle_beta   90.00
_cell.angle_gamma   90.00
#
_symmetry.space_group_name_H-M   'P 1'
#
loop_
_entity.id
_entity.type
_entity.pdbx_description
1 polymer ?
#
loop_
_entity_poly.entity_id
_entity_poly.type
_entity_poly.pdbx_seq_one_letter_code
_entity_poly.pdbx_strand_id
1 'polypeptide(L)'
;MFSFRNLVLSSLRLSNVAKNYNSVNRIGNVFPAVLNFSSTSTSQSLFRGVQHCSPLINTNTSILSSVSTVLNNLAFKASPSLQPIRSVTKWSLKKGKRKTVKAVVDRFYRLAWGAWIRPMVGRKKHHWRKTAKRKIRAQKHVFCNATQSTLLDKMVTKYWRKRRFYVDDIYEPYHQREEYYASAVKPH
;
A
#
# COMPACT_ATOMS: atom_id res chain seq x y z
N MET A 1 -33.78 -61.76 13.92
CA MET A 1 -35.26 -61.62 13.94
C MET A 1 -35.66 -60.95 15.24
N PHE A 2 -36.72 -60.13 15.19
CA PHE A 2 -37.35 -59.33 16.27
C PHE A 2 -36.60 -58.03 16.65
N SER A 3 -37.21 -56.84 16.72
CA SER A 3 -38.58 -56.39 16.42
C SER A 3 -38.55 -54.86 16.22
N PHE A 4 -39.41 -54.39 15.33
CA PHE A 4 -39.72 -52.98 15.08
C PHE A 4 -40.27 -52.27 16.32
N ARG A 5 -39.89 -51.00 16.50
CA ARG A 5 -40.76 -49.95 17.07
C ARG A 5 -40.48 -48.59 16.42
N ASN A 6 -41.37 -48.20 15.51
CA ASN A 6 -41.61 -46.81 15.14
C ASN A 6 -42.30 -46.10 16.31
N LEU A 7 -41.89 -44.87 16.61
CA LEU A 7 -42.72 -43.89 17.31
C LEU A 7 -42.59 -42.54 16.60
N VAL A 8 -43.75 -42.01 16.27
CA VAL A 8 -44.03 -40.84 15.45
C VAL A 8 -44.56 -39.74 16.37
N LEU A 9 -44.28 -38.48 16.00
CA LEU A 9 -44.84 -37.20 16.48
C LEU A 9 -44.33 -36.64 17.82
N SER A 10 -43.75 -35.44 17.76
CA SER A 10 -44.55 -34.23 18.02
C SER A 10 -43.76 -32.95 17.71
N SER A 11 -44.47 -32.04 17.04
CA SER A 11 -44.11 -30.69 16.68
C SER A 11 -44.10 -29.75 17.88
N LEU A 12 -43.13 -28.85 17.96
CA LEU A 12 -43.32 -27.53 18.58
C LEU A 12 -42.75 -26.45 17.67
N ARG A 13 -43.62 -25.48 17.39
CA ARG A 13 -43.46 -24.29 16.55
C ARG A 13 -43.46 -23.06 17.47
N LEU A 14 -42.91 -21.96 16.96
CA LEU A 14 -42.81 -20.58 17.49
C LEU A 14 -41.59 -20.34 18.39
N SER A 15 -40.86 -19.22 18.30
CA SER A 15 -41.22 -17.89 17.79
C SER A 15 -39.99 -17.14 17.22
N ASN A 16 -40.29 -16.23 16.29
CA ASN A 16 -39.36 -15.23 15.77
C ASN A 16 -38.90 -14.27 16.89
N VAL A 17 -37.59 -14.06 17.00
CA VAL A 17 -37.02 -12.89 17.68
C VAL A 17 -36.04 -12.23 16.72
N ALA A 18 -36.52 -11.17 16.06
CA ALA A 18 -35.69 -10.21 15.37
C ALA A 18 -34.89 -9.41 16.43
N LYS A 19 -33.57 -9.53 16.43
CA LYS A 19 -32.70 -8.57 17.12
C LYS A 19 -32.08 -7.64 16.09
N ASN A 20 -32.64 -6.44 16.06
CA ASN A 20 -32.17 -5.27 15.36
C ASN A 20 -30.69 -5.02 15.70
N TYR A 21 -29.87 -4.87 14.66
CA TYR A 21 -28.53 -4.33 14.77
C TYR A 21 -28.65 -2.81 14.81
N ASN A 22 -28.17 -2.17 15.87
CA ASN A 22 -27.62 -0.81 15.85
C ASN A 22 -26.98 -0.51 17.21
N SER A 23 -25.65 -0.54 17.28
CA SER A 23 -24.91 0.17 18.33
C SER A 23 -23.62 0.71 17.73
N VAL A 24 -23.70 1.98 17.36
CA VAL A 24 -22.58 2.86 17.02
C VAL A 24 -22.07 3.41 18.34
N ASN A 25 -20.96 2.88 18.85
CA ASN A 25 -20.23 3.52 19.94
C ASN A 25 -18.96 4.16 19.38
N ARG A 26 -19.12 5.46 19.15
CA ARG A 26 -18.15 6.46 18.72
C ARG A 26 -17.21 6.74 19.89
N ILE A 27 -15.99 6.19 19.86
CA ILE A 27 -14.92 6.62 20.76
C ILE A 27 -14.37 7.94 20.20
N GLY A 28 -14.68 9.03 20.89
CA GLY A 28 -14.15 10.35 20.62
C GLY A 28 -12.69 10.43 21.06
N ASN A 29 -11.79 10.63 20.11
CA ASN A 29 -10.45 11.12 20.39
C ASN A 29 -10.42 12.62 20.12
N VAL A 30 -10.13 13.34 21.19
CA VAL A 30 -9.83 14.77 21.24
C VAL A 30 -8.67 15.08 20.28
N PHE A 31 -8.91 15.94 19.29
CA PHE A 31 -7.87 16.59 18.49
C PHE A 31 -7.69 18.01 19.01
N PRO A 32 -6.47 18.46 19.38
CA PRO A 32 -6.22 19.88 19.52
C PRO A 32 -6.06 20.50 18.12
N ALA A 33 -6.80 21.57 17.88
CA ALA A 33 -6.62 22.47 16.75
C ALA A 33 -5.28 23.21 16.88
N VAL A 34 -4.45 23.20 15.84
CA VAL A 34 -3.39 24.20 15.65
C VAL A 34 -3.47 24.71 14.21
N LEU A 35 -3.35 26.02 14.12
CA LEU A 35 -3.72 26.93 13.06
C LEU A 35 -2.83 26.83 11.81
N ASN A 36 -3.40 27.31 10.70
CA ASN A 36 -2.83 27.48 9.37
C ASN A 36 -1.47 28.19 9.34
N PHE A 37 -0.62 27.80 8.38
CA PHE A 37 0.20 28.79 7.68
C PHE A 37 0.42 28.39 6.21
N SER A 38 -0.23 29.13 5.32
CA SER A 38 0.01 29.10 3.88
C SER A 38 1.25 29.94 3.60
N SER A 39 2.21 29.40 2.84
CA SER A 39 3.28 30.21 2.26
C SER A 39 3.65 29.68 0.89
N THR A 40 3.08 30.33 -0.11
CA THR A 40 3.63 30.43 -1.46
C THR A 40 4.93 31.22 -1.40
N SER A 41 6.03 30.64 -1.88
CA SER A 41 7.20 31.43 -2.28
C SER A 41 7.82 30.88 -3.56
N THR A 42 7.67 31.71 -4.58
CA THR A 42 8.39 31.77 -5.85
C THR A 42 9.91 31.75 -5.59
N SER A 43 10.65 30.93 -6.33
CA SER A 43 12.11 30.98 -6.36
C SER A 43 12.57 31.50 -7.72
N GLN A 44 12.96 32.77 -7.77
CA GLN A 44 13.75 33.30 -8.88
C GLN A 44 15.23 33.22 -8.50
N SER A 45 16.01 32.67 -9.42
CA SER A 45 17.47 32.61 -9.39
C SER A 45 18.07 33.99 -9.62
N LEU A 46 19.11 34.35 -8.85
CA LEU A 46 20.14 35.26 -9.34
C LEU A 46 21.54 34.78 -8.97
N PHE A 47 22.40 35.01 -9.95
CA PHE A 47 23.74 34.51 -10.13
C PHE A 47 24.77 35.32 -9.33
N ARG A 48 25.84 34.62 -8.94
CA ARG A 48 27.26 34.97 -9.15
C ARG A 48 27.78 36.28 -8.55
N GLY A 49 28.62 36.14 -7.53
CA GLY A 49 29.62 37.14 -7.12
C GLY A 49 30.88 36.44 -6.63
N VAL A 50 31.91 36.43 -7.47
CA VAL A 50 33.31 36.10 -7.14
C VAL A 50 33.91 37.31 -6.44
N GLN A 51 34.62 37.16 -5.30
CA GLN A 51 35.77 37.99 -4.84
C GLN A 51 36.51 37.20 -3.72
N HIS A 52 37.71 36.67 -3.98
CA HIS A 52 39.04 37.27 -3.77
C HIS A 52 39.67 36.97 -2.39
N CYS A 53 40.91 36.48 -2.45
CA CYS A 53 41.89 36.31 -1.36
C CYS A 53 42.14 37.66 -0.66
N SER A 54 42.41 37.77 0.64
CA SER A 54 43.59 37.29 1.38
C SER A 54 43.41 37.64 2.88
N PRO A 55 44.21 37.07 3.80
CA PRO A 55 44.05 37.22 5.24
C PRO A 55 44.88 38.38 5.81
N LEU A 56 44.36 39.11 6.80
CA LEU A 56 45.15 39.69 7.89
C LEU A 56 44.21 40.28 8.94
N ILE A 57 44.29 39.81 10.19
CA ILE A 57 44.54 40.62 11.38
C ILE A 57 44.94 39.68 12.51
N ASN A 58 46.14 39.95 12.98
CA ASN A 58 46.82 39.41 14.14
C ASN A 58 46.23 40.04 15.41
N THR A 59 45.57 39.26 16.26
CA THR A 59 45.47 39.55 17.70
C THR A 59 45.38 38.25 18.51
N ASN A 60 46.20 38.20 19.56
CA ASN A 60 46.33 37.11 20.53
C ASN A 60 44.99 36.69 21.14
N THR A 61 44.56 35.45 20.88
CA THR A 61 43.58 34.74 21.74
C THR A 61 43.93 33.25 21.81
N SER A 62 44.88 32.91 22.68
CA SER A 62 45.35 31.56 22.99
C SER A 62 44.34 30.70 23.77
N ILE A 63 43.03 30.95 23.64
CA ILE A 63 41.98 30.24 24.40
C ILE A 63 40.85 29.71 23.49
N LEU A 64 40.83 30.03 22.19
CA LEU A 64 39.72 29.63 21.29
C LEU A 64 40.10 28.71 20.13
N SER A 65 41.33 28.17 20.05
CA SER A 65 41.66 27.20 18.99
C SER A 65 41.19 25.77 19.32
N SER A 66 40.98 25.45 20.60
CA SER A 66 40.56 24.13 21.08
C SER A 66 39.08 23.79 20.81
N VAL A 67 38.25 24.78 20.48
CA VAL A 67 36.82 24.55 20.15
C VAL A 67 36.57 24.40 18.65
N SER A 68 37.50 24.83 17.79
CA SER A 68 37.35 24.70 16.33
C SER A 68 37.55 23.24 15.86
N THR A 69 38.37 22.45 16.55
CA THR A 69 38.57 21.02 16.25
C THR A 69 37.41 20.15 16.73
N VAL A 70 36.65 20.58 17.73
CA VAL A 70 35.45 19.85 18.21
C VAL A 70 34.25 20.09 17.29
N LEU A 71 34.12 21.28 16.69
CA LEU A 71 33.01 21.57 15.78
C LEU A 71 33.15 20.90 14.39
N ASN A 72 34.38 20.68 13.91
CA ASN A 72 34.62 20.01 12.63
C ASN A 72 34.28 18.50 12.66
N ASN A 73 34.37 17.86 13.83
CA ASN A 73 33.98 16.46 14.00
C ASN A 73 32.45 16.25 14.15
N LEU A 74 31.67 17.31 14.31
CA LEU A 74 30.20 17.24 14.27
C LEU A 74 29.62 17.45 12.85
N ALA A 75 30.39 18.03 11.93
CA ALA A 75 29.92 18.38 10.59
C ALA A 75 29.89 17.21 9.59
N PHE A 76 30.46 16.05 9.93
CA PHE A 76 30.51 14.85 9.07
C PHE A 76 29.92 13.59 9.70
N LYS A 77 29.05 13.70 10.71
CA LYS A 77 28.07 12.64 10.95
C LYS A 77 27.03 12.73 9.85
N ALA A 78 27.35 12.07 8.74
CA ALA A 78 26.51 11.88 7.58
C ALA A 78 25.07 11.70 8.03
N SER A 79 24.26 12.75 7.83
CA SER A 79 22.82 12.68 7.86
C SER A 79 22.42 11.41 7.09
N PRO A 80 21.62 10.49 7.66
CA PRO A 80 21.10 9.37 6.89
C PRO A 80 20.46 10.00 5.68
N SER A 81 21.06 9.76 4.51
CA SER A 81 20.80 10.49 3.28
C SER A 81 19.31 10.83 3.22
N LEU A 82 18.95 12.13 3.10
CA LEU A 82 17.59 12.62 2.86
C LEU A 82 17.08 12.14 1.49
N GLN A 83 17.31 10.88 1.17
CA GLN A 83 16.75 10.20 0.04
C GLN A 83 15.27 10.10 0.38
N PRO A 84 14.41 10.75 -0.40
CA PRO A 84 12.99 10.56 -0.21
C PRO A 84 12.72 9.06 -0.26
N ILE A 85 12.00 8.52 0.73
CA ILE A 85 11.43 7.17 0.68
C ILE A 85 10.32 7.22 -0.38
N ARG A 86 10.74 7.31 -1.64
CA ARG A 86 9.84 7.35 -2.78
C ARG A 86 9.42 5.92 -3.08
N SER A 87 8.16 5.62 -2.79
CA SER A 87 7.57 4.32 -3.10
C SER A 87 7.56 4.02 -4.62
N VAL A 88 7.64 5.04 -5.47
CA VAL A 88 7.57 4.93 -6.94
C VAL A 88 8.67 5.75 -7.62
N THR A 89 9.26 5.21 -8.69
CA THR A 89 10.20 5.93 -9.55
C THR A 89 9.49 6.46 -10.79
N LYS A 90 9.25 7.78 -10.86
CA LYS A 90 8.58 8.42 -12.02
C LYS A 90 9.48 8.48 -13.25
N TRP A 91 10.75 8.81 -13.07
CA TRP A 91 11.74 8.90 -14.14
C TRP A 91 13.03 8.19 -13.73
N SER A 92 13.51 7.27 -14.57
CA SER A 92 14.77 6.58 -14.37
C SER A 92 15.95 7.44 -14.82
N LEU A 93 17.08 7.43 -14.10
CA LEU A 93 18.26 8.19 -14.46
C LEU A 93 18.80 7.87 -15.86
N LYS A 94 18.82 6.59 -16.27
CA LYS A 94 19.38 6.18 -17.56
C LYS A 94 18.48 6.43 -18.76
N LYS A 95 17.17 6.11 -18.66
CA LYS A 95 16.23 6.11 -19.80
C LYS A 95 15.15 7.19 -19.71
N GLY A 96 15.08 7.95 -18.62
CA GLY A 96 14.00 8.91 -18.36
C GLY A 96 12.59 8.30 -18.22
N LYS A 97 12.44 6.97 -18.10
CA LYS A 97 11.12 6.28 -18.10
C LYS A 97 10.66 5.89 -16.70
N ARG A 98 9.34 5.73 -16.52
CA ARG A 98 8.74 5.21 -15.29
C ARG A 98 9.19 3.79 -14.99
N LYS A 99 9.43 3.49 -13.72
CA LYS A 99 9.75 2.13 -13.25
C LYS A 99 8.61 1.56 -12.42
N THR A 100 8.33 0.28 -12.64
CA THR A 100 7.37 -0.51 -11.88
C THR A 100 7.96 -0.87 -10.51
N VAL A 101 7.12 -0.84 -9.47
CA VAL A 101 7.44 -1.42 -8.17
C VAL A 101 7.34 -2.95 -8.27
N LYS A 102 8.47 -3.66 -8.19
CA LYS A 102 8.52 -5.13 -8.37
C LYS A 102 7.68 -5.89 -7.35
N ALA A 103 7.70 -5.44 -6.09
CA ALA A 103 6.90 -6.03 -5.03
C ALA A 103 5.39 -6.09 -5.33
N VAL A 104 4.85 -5.21 -6.18
CA VAL A 104 3.45 -5.27 -6.61
C VAL A 104 3.23 -6.47 -7.54
N VAL A 105 4.09 -6.61 -8.55
CA VAL A 105 3.99 -7.68 -9.55
C VAL A 105 4.17 -9.05 -8.89
N ASP A 106 5.03 -9.16 -7.89
CA ASP A 106 5.31 -10.43 -7.21
C ASP A 106 4.15 -10.89 -6.30
N ARG A 107 3.32 -9.96 -5.82
CA ARG A 107 2.30 -10.24 -4.78
C ARG A 107 0.86 -10.17 -5.27
N PHE A 108 0.61 -9.43 -6.36
CA PHE A 108 -0.72 -9.16 -6.87
C PHE A 108 -0.81 -9.56 -8.34
N TYR A 109 -1.95 -10.13 -8.72
CA TYR A 109 -2.28 -10.46 -10.11
C TYR A 109 -3.25 -9.42 -10.67
N ARG A 110 -3.08 -9.03 -11.94
CA ARG A 110 -3.86 -7.98 -12.60
C ARG A 110 -4.75 -8.57 -13.69
N LEU A 111 -6.06 -8.38 -13.54
CA LEU A 111 -7.05 -8.74 -14.56
C LEU A 111 -7.18 -7.64 -15.63
N ALA A 112 -7.77 -8.01 -16.77
CA ALA A 112 -7.89 -7.12 -17.93
C ALA A 112 -8.80 -5.93 -17.66
N TRP A 113 -9.97 -6.19 -17.07
CA TRP A 113 -10.99 -5.18 -16.75
C TRP A 113 -10.60 -4.23 -15.61
N GLY A 114 -9.45 -4.44 -14.94
CA GLY A 114 -8.88 -3.47 -14.01
C GLY A 114 -8.81 -3.91 -12.54
N ALA A 115 -9.34 -5.08 -12.18
CA ALA A 115 -9.19 -5.60 -10.83
C ALA A 115 -7.81 -6.20 -10.56
N TRP A 116 -7.48 -6.21 -9.26
CA TRP A 116 -6.32 -6.88 -8.71
C TRP A 116 -6.75 -7.99 -7.75
N ILE A 117 -6.09 -9.14 -7.87
CA ILE A 117 -6.28 -10.31 -7.01
C ILE A 117 -5.05 -10.48 -6.13
N ARG A 118 -5.26 -10.86 -4.86
CA ARG A 118 -4.19 -11.22 -3.94
C ARG A 118 -4.55 -12.45 -3.10
N PRO A 119 -3.55 -13.18 -2.58
CA PRO A 119 -3.79 -14.14 -1.52
C PRO A 119 -4.13 -13.47 -0.19
N MET A 120 -4.90 -14.14 0.66
CA MET A 120 -5.09 -13.66 2.03
C MET A 120 -3.78 -13.69 2.81
N VAL A 121 -3.57 -12.64 3.60
CA VAL A 121 -2.35 -12.48 4.40
C VAL A 121 -2.26 -13.55 5.48
N GLY A 122 -1.03 -13.96 5.79
CA GLY A 122 -0.76 -14.96 6.82
C GLY A 122 -1.32 -16.35 6.49
N ARG A 123 -1.71 -16.65 5.23
CA ARG A 123 -2.30 -17.94 4.88
C ARG A 123 -1.44 -19.12 5.30
N LYS A 124 -0.11 -19.05 5.18
CA LYS A 124 0.86 -20.10 5.54
C LYS A 124 1.42 -20.02 6.98
N LYS A 125 0.98 -19.07 7.81
CA LYS A 125 1.54 -18.86 9.16
C LYS A 125 0.63 -19.43 10.25
N HIS A 126 1.20 -19.88 11.36
CA HIS A 126 0.48 -20.40 12.55
C HIS A 126 -0.68 -21.33 12.21
N HIS A 127 -0.44 -22.31 11.32
CA HIS A 127 -1.48 -23.25 10.88
C HIS A 127 -2.01 -24.11 12.04
N TRP A 128 -1.15 -24.52 12.96
CA TRP A 128 -1.50 -25.33 14.12
C TRP A 128 -2.60 -24.71 14.99
N ARG A 129 -2.56 -23.38 15.19
CA ARG A 129 -3.54 -22.64 16.01
C ARG A 129 -4.84 -22.32 15.27
N LYS A 130 -4.90 -22.50 13.95
CA LYS A 130 -6.06 -22.11 13.15
C LYS A 130 -7.08 -23.25 13.08
N THR A 131 -8.36 -22.90 13.25
CA THR A 131 -9.47 -23.82 12.95
C THR A 131 -9.51 -24.18 11.46
N ALA A 132 -10.11 -25.34 11.14
CA ALA A 132 -10.22 -25.82 9.75
C ALA A 132 -10.91 -24.79 8.83
N LYS A 133 -12.04 -24.22 9.25
CA LYS A 133 -12.76 -23.17 8.52
C LYS A 133 -11.88 -21.95 8.23
N ARG A 134 -11.04 -21.53 9.19
CA ARG A 134 -10.09 -20.41 9.01
C ARG A 134 -8.98 -20.76 8.02
N LYS A 135 -8.49 -22.01 8.00
CA LYS A 135 -7.51 -22.48 7.01
C LYS A 135 -8.08 -22.42 5.60
N ILE A 136 -9.29 -22.95 5.39
CA ILE A 136 -9.99 -22.94 4.10
C ILE A 136 -10.21 -21.51 3.62
N ARG A 137 -10.74 -20.63 4.48
CA ARG A 137 -10.93 -19.21 4.12
C ARG A 137 -9.63 -18.54 3.69
N ALA A 138 -8.53 -18.79 4.40
CA ALA A 138 -7.24 -18.16 4.12
C ALA A 138 -6.57 -18.64 2.82
N GLN A 139 -6.96 -19.81 2.29
CA GLN A 139 -6.46 -20.29 1.00
C GLN A 139 -7.06 -19.54 -0.18
N LYS A 140 -8.28 -18.99 -0.02
CA LYS A 140 -8.99 -18.28 -1.08
C LYS A 140 -8.22 -17.03 -1.52
N HIS A 141 -8.28 -16.74 -2.82
CA HIS A 141 -7.85 -15.46 -3.37
C HIS A 141 -8.97 -14.43 -3.22
N VAL A 142 -8.59 -13.18 -2.96
CA VAL A 142 -9.52 -12.09 -2.69
C VAL A 142 -9.20 -10.88 -3.56
N PHE A 143 -10.24 -10.14 -3.95
CA PHE A 143 -10.09 -8.88 -4.67
C PHE A 143 -9.55 -7.76 -3.78
N CYS A 144 -8.83 -6.84 -4.40
CA CYS A 144 -8.47 -5.55 -3.81
C CYS A 144 -9.65 -4.57 -3.82
N ASN A 145 -9.66 -3.67 -2.84
CA ASN A 145 -10.61 -2.54 -2.85
C ASN A 145 -10.30 -1.60 -4.03
N ALA A 146 -11.28 -0.82 -4.50
CA ALA A 146 -11.13 0.14 -5.59
C ALA A 146 -9.96 1.10 -5.36
N THR A 147 -9.84 1.71 -4.17
CA THR A 147 -8.72 2.61 -3.84
C THR A 147 -7.36 1.92 -3.95
N GLN A 148 -7.27 0.66 -3.54
CA GLN A 148 -6.04 -0.13 -3.63
C GLN A 148 -5.72 -0.43 -5.10
N SER A 149 -6.71 -0.85 -5.90
CA SER A 149 -6.54 -1.09 -7.32
C SER A 149 -6.02 0.14 -8.06
N THR A 150 -6.59 1.32 -7.77
CA THR A 150 -6.12 2.60 -8.34
C THR A 150 -4.68 2.92 -7.94
N LEU A 151 -4.30 2.65 -6.68
CA LEU A 151 -2.92 2.82 -6.22
C LEU A 151 -1.96 1.86 -6.94
N LEU A 152 -2.33 0.59 -7.07
CA LEU A 152 -1.50 -0.43 -7.73
C LEU A 152 -1.29 -0.09 -9.21
N ASP A 153 -2.33 0.36 -9.90
CA ASP A 153 -2.26 0.82 -11.30
C ASP A 153 -1.32 2.01 -11.47
N LYS A 154 -1.24 2.91 -10.46
CA LYS A 154 -0.23 3.96 -10.41
C LYS A 154 1.16 3.36 -10.20
N MET A 155 1.34 2.37 -9.33
CA MET A 155 2.66 1.77 -9.04
C MET A 155 3.25 0.95 -10.21
N VAL A 156 2.42 0.49 -11.15
CA VAL A 156 2.85 -0.30 -12.31
C VAL A 156 2.84 0.48 -13.63
N THR A 157 3.45 -0.10 -14.66
CA THR A 157 3.51 0.49 -16.01
C THR A 157 2.44 -0.12 -16.91
N LYS A 158 2.17 0.52 -18.05
CA LYS A 158 1.21 0.04 -19.06
C LYS A 158 1.49 -1.42 -19.50
N TYR A 159 2.76 -1.84 -19.50
CA TYR A 159 3.17 -3.21 -19.80
C TYR A 159 2.41 -4.26 -18.98
N TRP A 160 2.26 -4.04 -17.66
CA TRP A 160 1.60 -4.97 -16.75
C TRP A 160 0.07 -4.87 -16.78
N ARG A 161 -0.46 -3.77 -17.31
CA ARG A 161 -1.91 -3.57 -17.48
C ARG A 161 -2.45 -4.13 -18.79
N LYS A 162 -1.57 -4.48 -19.74
CA LYS A 162 -1.93 -5.04 -21.03
C LYS A 162 -2.40 -6.49 -20.87
N ARG A 163 -3.52 -6.85 -21.51
CA ARG A 163 -4.02 -8.22 -21.59
C ARG A 163 -3.01 -9.14 -22.28
N ARG A 164 -2.82 -10.33 -21.72
CA ARG A 164 -1.95 -11.40 -22.22
C ARG A 164 -2.78 -12.68 -22.30
N PHE A 165 -2.54 -13.47 -23.33
CA PHE A 165 -3.18 -14.78 -23.54
C PHE A 165 -2.11 -15.83 -23.38
N TYR A 166 -2.18 -16.58 -22.29
CA TYR A 166 -1.27 -17.68 -22.03
C TYR A 166 -2.00 -18.99 -22.27
N VAL A 167 -1.25 -20.01 -22.65
CA VAL A 167 -1.77 -21.37 -22.75
C VAL A 167 -2.09 -21.85 -21.33
N ASP A 168 -3.28 -22.39 -21.12
CA ASP A 168 -3.77 -22.95 -19.86
C ASP A 168 -3.75 -22.01 -18.64
N ASP A 169 -4.04 -20.72 -18.82
CA ASP A 169 -4.18 -19.80 -17.68
C ASP A 169 -5.48 -20.09 -16.89
N ILE A 170 -5.32 -20.49 -15.64
CA ILE A 170 -6.42 -20.69 -14.67
C ILE A 170 -7.28 -19.43 -14.53
N TYR A 171 -6.72 -18.23 -14.72
CA TYR A 171 -7.45 -16.97 -14.59
C TYR A 171 -8.13 -16.50 -15.88
N GLU A 172 -7.95 -17.19 -17.00
CA GLU A 172 -8.44 -16.77 -18.32
C GLU A 172 -9.93 -16.33 -18.31
N PRO A 173 -10.87 -17.13 -17.75
CA PRO A 173 -12.30 -16.78 -17.77
C PRO A 173 -12.65 -15.51 -16.97
N TYR A 174 -11.81 -15.12 -16.00
CA TYR A 174 -12.11 -13.99 -15.10
C TYR A 174 -11.65 -12.62 -15.64
N HIS A 175 -11.07 -12.60 -16.85
CA HIS A 175 -10.64 -11.35 -17.48
C HIS A 175 -11.78 -10.55 -18.12
N GLN A 176 -12.94 -11.17 -18.32
CA GLN A 176 -14.16 -10.51 -18.78
C GLN A 176 -15.21 -10.51 -17.65
N ARG A 177 -16.12 -9.54 -17.68
CA ARG A 177 -17.24 -9.43 -16.73
C ARG A 177 -18.50 -9.06 -17.49
N GLU A 178 -19.34 -10.05 -17.74
CA GLU A 178 -20.54 -9.90 -18.58
C GLU A 178 -21.65 -9.08 -17.92
N GLU A 179 -21.81 -9.21 -16.61
CA GLU A 179 -22.92 -8.60 -15.86
C GLU A 179 -22.79 -7.07 -15.69
N TYR A 180 -21.58 -6.52 -15.80
CA TYR A 180 -21.34 -5.11 -15.48
C TYR A 180 -21.24 -4.27 -16.73
N TYR A 181 -22.29 -3.50 -17.01
CA TYR A 181 -22.45 -2.69 -18.22
C TYR A 181 -21.19 -1.93 -18.68
N ALA A 182 -20.42 -1.34 -17.76
CA ALA A 182 -19.26 -0.53 -18.14
C ALA A 182 -18.00 -1.34 -18.50
N SER A 183 -17.94 -2.62 -18.13
CA SER A 183 -16.83 -3.54 -18.49
C SER A 183 -17.29 -4.75 -19.29
N ALA A 184 -18.58 -4.84 -19.60
CA ALA A 184 -19.18 -5.96 -20.30
C ALA A 184 -18.74 -5.93 -21.76
N VAL A 185 -18.23 -7.08 -22.20
CA VAL A 185 -17.97 -7.37 -23.61
C VAL A 185 -18.92 -8.51 -23.95
N LYS A 186 -19.68 -8.37 -25.03
CA LYS A 186 -20.53 -9.46 -25.50
C LYS A 186 -19.65 -10.66 -25.83
N PRO A 187 -19.93 -11.86 -25.28
CA PRO A 187 -19.23 -13.06 -25.71
C PRO A 187 -19.51 -13.27 -27.21
N HIS A 188 -18.47 -13.63 -27.96
CA HIS A 188 -18.52 -13.95 -29.39
C HIS A 188 -18.81 -15.43 -29.57
#